data_AF-A0A1I3EK71-F1
#
_entry.id   AF-A0A1I3EK71-F1
#
_cell.length_a   1.000
_cell.length_b   1.000
_cell.length_c   1.000
_cell.angle_alpha   90.00
_cell.angle_beta   90.00
_cell.angle_gamma   90.00
#
_symmetry.space_group_name_H-M   'P 1'
#
loop_
_entity.id
_entity.type
_entity.pdbx_description
1 polymer ?
#
loop_
_entity_poly.entity_id
_entity_poly.type
_entity_poly.pdbx_seq_one_letter_code
_entity_poly.pdbx_strand_id
1 'polypeptide(L)'
;MFRTITFLAVAAVLVSICGSYSFGEPANKQPGNIAQVWEYRVIALADLVSVQQALQADQRPQVVQTIEAKFNQLGRDGWEYSGDLPGTAIFKRLKR
;
A
#
# COMPACT_ATOMS: atom_id res chain seq x y z
N MET A 1 23.40 8.92 -39.51
CA MET A 1 23.42 9.72 -38.26
C MET A 1 22.10 9.49 -37.54
N PHE A 2 22.17 8.98 -36.31
CA PHE A 2 21.11 8.94 -35.30
C PHE A 2 20.35 10.29 -35.24
N ARG A 3 19.03 10.39 -35.01
CA ARG A 3 18.25 9.78 -33.94
C ARG A 3 16.74 9.97 -34.17
N THR A 4 16.00 8.91 -33.87
CA THR A 4 14.58 8.83 -33.51
C THR A 4 14.23 9.64 -32.26
N ILE A 5 12.92 9.84 -32.02
CA ILE A 5 12.13 9.93 -30.76
C ILE A 5 10.92 10.85 -31.06
N THR A 6 9.79 10.38 -31.57
CA THR A 6 8.81 9.41 -31.01
C THR A 6 8.06 9.99 -29.81
N PHE A 7 6.87 10.54 -30.11
CA PHE A 7 5.67 10.65 -29.27
C PHE A 7 5.78 11.39 -27.92
N LEU A 8 5.60 12.71 -28.02
CA LEU A 8 5.09 13.55 -26.94
C LEU A 8 3.61 13.21 -26.66
N ALA A 9 3.23 13.32 -25.38
CA ALA A 9 1.86 13.42 -24.87
C ALA A 9 1.05 12.11 -24.74
N VAL A 10 1.37 11.33 -23.71
CA VAL A 10 0.31 10.67 -22.93
C VAL A 10 0.15 11.48 -21.65
N ALA A 11 -0.71 12.51 -21.73
CA ALA A 11 -1.06 13.34 -20.59
C ALA A 11 -1.79 12.49 -19.55
N ALA A 12 -1.24 12.50 -18.35
CA ALA A 12 -1.77 11.86 -17.16
C ALA A 12 -3.18 12.38 -16.84
N VAL A 13 -4.16 11.48 -16.89
CA VAL A 13 -5.42 11.64 -16.16
C VAL A 13 -5.49 10.51 -15.14
N LEU A 14 -4.72 10.64 -14.07
CA LEU A 14 -4.94 9.85 -12.85
C LEU A 14 -5.96 10.61 -12.01
N VAL A 15 -7.23 10.25 -12.21
CA VAL A 15 -8.32 10.63 -11.31
C VAL A 15 -7.99 10.00 -9.95
N SER A 16 -7.49 10.82 -9.04
CA SER A 16 -7.37 10.48 -7.63
C SER A 16 -8.79 10.41 -7.04
N ILE A 17 -9.40 9.22 -7.14
CA ILE A 17 -10.63 8.91 -6.39
C ILE A 17 -10.18 8.51 -4.99
N CYS A 18 -9.94 9.51 -4.14
CA CYS A 18 -9.98 9.34 -2.69
C CYS A 18 -11.45 9.13 -2.26
N GLY A 19 -12.03 8.02 -2.67
CA GLY A 19 -13.29 7.54 -2.14
C GLY A 19 -13.00 6.78 -0.86
N SER A 20 -13.11 7.44 0.28
CA SER A 20 -13.25 6.74 1.56
C SER A 20 -14.59 6.02 1.55
N TYR A 21 -14.64 4.82 0.96
CA TYR A 21 -15.78 3.92 1.11
C TYR A 21 -15.78 3.42 2.54
N SER A 22 -16.48 4.13 3.42
CA SER A 22 -16.95 3.60 4.68
C SER A 22 -18.01 2.54 4.36
N PHE A 23 -17.57 1.31 4.10
CA PHE A 23 -18.44 0.13 4.23
C PHE A 23 -18.76 -0.02 5.73
N GLY A 24 -19.79 0.70 6.16
CA GLY A 24 -20.48 0.38 7.40
C GLY A 24 -21.35 -0.85 7.14
N GLU A 25 -20.87 -2.03 7.49
CA GLU A 25 -21.75 -3.17 7.71
C GLU A 25 -22.78 -2.77 8.78
N PRO A 26 -24.10 -2.95 8.55
CA PRO A 26 -25.09 -2.82 9.62
C PRO A 26 -24.96 -4.02 10.55
N ALA A 27 -23.97 -3.97 11.45
CA ALA A 27 -23.86 -4.91 12.55
C ALA A 27 -25.10 -4.74 13.44
N ASN A 28 -25.88 -5.81 13.52
CA ASN A 28 -26.97 -6.00 14.47
C ASN A 28 -26.52 -5.52 15.87
N LYS A 29 -27.23 -4.52 16.40
CA LYS A 29 -26.89 -3.87 17.67
C LYS A 29 -27.02 -4.85 18.84
N GLN A 30 -25.94 -5.53 19.20
CA GLN A 30 -25.79 -6.11 20.53
C GLN A 30 -25.38 -5.00 21.52
N PRO A 31 -26.17 -4.75 22.58
CA PRO A 31 -25.84 -3.72 23.56
C PRO A 31 -24.72 -4.25 24.45
N GLY A 32 -23.55 -3.60 24.39
CA GLY A 32 -22.45 -3.86 25.33
C GLY A 32 -21.06 -3.93 24.71
N ASN A 33 -20.93 -3.99 23.38
CA ASN A 33 -19.61 -4.00 22.73
C ASN A 33 -19.33 -2.60 22.17
N ILE A 34 -18.38 -1.90 22.80
CA ILE A 34 -17.81 -0.67 22.25
C ILE A 34 -17.27 -1.07 20.87
N ALA A 35 -17.92 -0.65 19.79
CA ALA A 35 -17.57 -1.08 18.44
C ALA A 35 -16.08 -0.75 18.21
N GLN A 36 -15.23 -1.77 18.21
CA GLN A 36 -13.81 -1.61 17.97
C GLN A 36 -13.66 -1.18 16.52
N VAL A 37 -13.37 0.10 16.32
CA VAL A 37 -13.14 0.65 14.99
C VAL A 37 -11.70 0.34 14.61
N TRP A 38 -11.51 -0.25 13.43
CA TRP A 38 -10.19 -0.56 12.89
C TRP A 38 -9.82 0.43 11.80
N GLU A 39 -8.57 0.88 11.80
CA GLU A 39 -7.94 1.58 10.68
C GLU A 39 -7.17 0.57 9.83
N TYR A 40 -7.28 0.69 8.51
CA TYR A 40 -6.56 -0.17 7.56
C TYR A 40 -5.61 0.67 6.71
N ARG A 41 -4.45 0.09 6.39
CA ARG A 41 -3.46 0.68 5.50
C ARG A 41 -3.02 -0.36 4.49
N VAL A 42 -3.11 0.01 3.21
CA VAL A 42 -2.77 -0.83 2.08
C VAL A 42 -1.51 -0.26 1.45
N ILE A 43 -0.51 -1.10 1.21
CA ILE A 43 0.78 -0.69 0.66
C ILE A 43 1.05 -1.52 -0.58
N ALA A 44 1.06 -0.87 -1.74
CA ALA A 44 1.50 -1.50 -2.97
C ALA A 44 3.02 -1.64 -2.92
N LEU A 45 3.53 -2.84 -3.17
CA LEU A 45 4.98 -3.10 -3.22
C LEU A 45 5.65 -2.31 -4.36
N ALA A 46 4.91 -1.99 -5.41
CA ALA A 46 5.36 -1.12 -6.51
C ALA A 46 5.56 0.34 -6.08
N ASP A 47 4.92 0.81 -5.00
CA ASP A 47 5.16 2.16 -4.46
C ASP A 47 6.44 2.21 -3.63
N LEU A 48 6.85 1.07 -3.06
CA LEU A 48 8.08 0.97 -2.28
C LEU A 48 9.32 0.78 -3.15
N VAL A 49 9.13 0.23 -4.34
CA VAL A 49 10.21 -0.24 -5.20
C VAL A 49 9.85 0.03 -6.64
N SER A 50 10.71 0.74 -7.38
CA SER A 50 10.48 0.87 -8.81
C SER A 50 10.58 -0.49 -9.50
N VAL A 51 9.72 -0.73 -10.48
CA VAL A 51 9.73 -1.98 -11.26
C VAL A 51 11.12 -2.26 -11.87
N GLN A 52 11.86 -1.21 -12.24
CA GLN A 52 13.23 -1.33 -12.73
C GLN A 52 14.22 -1.82 -11.67
N GLN A 53 14.10 -1.36 -10.42
CA GLN A 53 14.94 -1.84 -9.31
C GLN A 53 14.63 -3.29 -8.94
N ALA A 54 13.37 -3.72 -9.02
CA ALA A 54 12.98 -5.10 -8.75
C ALA A 54 13.50 -6.10 -9.81
N LEU A 55 13.64 -5.64 -11.06
CA LEU A 55 14.13 -6.45 -12.18
C LEU A 55 15.66 -6.55 -12.22
N GLN A 56 16.39 -5.63 -11.59
CA GLN A 56 17.85 -5.68 -11.51
C GLN A 56 18.28 -6.64 -10.40
N ALA A 57 18.91 -7.76 -10.77
CA ALA A 57 19.36 -8.79 -9.83
C ALA A 57 20.30 -8.23 -8.75
N ASP A 58 21.16 -7.26 -9.11
CA ASP A 58 22.11 -6.62 -8.19
C ASP A 58 21.44 -5.71 -7.15
N GLN A 59 20.20 -5.27 -7.39
CA GLN A 59 19.48 -4.36 -6.50
C GLN A 59 18.48 -5.08 -5.58
N ARG A 60 18.25 -6.39 -5.79
CA ARG A 60 17.33 -7.18 -4.96
C ARG A 60 17.61 -7.09 -3.45
N PRO A 61 18.86 -7.13 -2.95
CA PRO A 61 19.12 -7.01 -1.52
C PRO A 61 18.66 -5.66 -0.95
N GLN A 62 18.87 -4.58 -1.71
CA GLN A 62 18.49 -3.22 -1.30
C GLN A 62 16.97 -3.02 -1.33
N VAL A 63 16.30 -3.64 -2.29
CA VAL A 63 14.84 -3.71 -2.38
C VAL A 63 14.23 -4.37 -1.15
N VAL A 64 14.76 -5.54 -0.76
CA VAL A 64 14.29 -6.27 0.42
C VAL A 64 14.47 -5.43 1.68
N GLN A 65 15.65 -4.84 1.87
CA GLN A 65 15.92 -3.96 3.02
C GLN A 65 14.97 -2.76 3.10
N THR A 66 14.59 -2.19 1.94
CA THR A 66 13.66 -1.05 1.89
C THR A 66 12.25 -1.47 2.32
N ILE A 67 11.77 -2.62 1.84
CA ILE A 67 10.47 -3.19 2.23
C ILE A 67 10.47 -3.52 3.73
N GLU A 68 11.50 -4.22 4.21
CA GLU A 68 11.66 -4.57 5.62
C GLU A 68 11.69 -3.33 6.52
N ALA A 69 12.47 -2.30 6.15
CA ALA A 69 12.53 -1.05 6.91
C ALA A 69 11.15 -0.39 7.01
N LYS A 70 10.36 -0.41 5.93
CA LYS A 70 9.01 0.15 5.93
C LYS A 70 8.07 -0.66 6.81
N PHE A 71 8.13 -1.98 6.76
CA PHE A 71 7.27 -2.86 7.55
C PHE A 71 7.61 -2.74 9.04
N ASN A 72 8.90 -2.67 9.38
CA ASN A 72 9.37 -2.42 10.75
C ASN A 72 8.92 -1.05 11.27
N GLN A 73 8.91 -0.02 10.43
CA GLN A 73 8.35 1.28 10.80
C GLN A 73 6.86 1.17 11.15
N LEU A 74 6.07 0.47 10.32
CA LEU A 74 4.64 0.29 10.57
C LEU A 74 4.38 -0.48 11.88
N GLY A 75 5.16 -1.53 12.16
CA GLY A 75 5.09 -2.24 13.43
C GLY A 75 5.35 -1.33 14.63
N ARG A 76 6.36 -0.44 14.54
CA ARG A 76 6.64 0.57 15.59
C ARG A 76 5.52 1.59 15.74
N ASP A 77 4.83 1.93 14.66
CA ASP A 77 3.66 2.81 14.64
C ASP A 77 2.38 2.12 15.15
N GLY A 78 2.49 0.86 15.61
CA GLY A 78 1.39 0.05 16.14
C GLY A 78 0.49 -0.57 15.07
N TRP A 79 0.93 -0.61 13.81
CA TRP A 79 0.23 -1.34 12.76
C TRP A 79 0.57 -2.82 12.82
N GLU A 80 -0.46 -3.65 12.71
CA GLU A 80 -0.38 -5.10 12.69
C GLU A 80 -0.58 -5.60 11.26
N TYR A 81 0.21 -6.59 10.85
CA TYR A 81 0.02 -7.25 9.56
C TYR A 81 -1.31 -8.02 9.55
N SER A 82 -2.13 -7.80 8.52
CA SER A 82 -3.44 -8.44 8.39
C SER A 82 -3.53 -9.43 7.22
N GLY A 83 -2.61 -9.38 6.27
CA GLY A 83 -2.59 -10.22 5.09
C GLY A 83 -2.06 -9.49 3.85
N ASP A 84 -2.03 -10.19 2.73
CA ASP A 84 -1.54 -9.70 1.45
C ASP A 84 -2.48 -10.06 0.30
N LEU A 85 -2.38 -9.25 -0.75
CA LEU A 85 -2.90 -9.53 -2.09
C LEU A 85 -1.69 -9.51 -3.05
N PRO A 86 -1.81 -10.04 -4.28
CA PRO A 86 -0.73 -9.97 -5.24
C PRO A 86 -0.16 -8.54 -5.38
N GLY A 87 1.11 -8.38 -5.01
CA GLY A 87 1.81 -7.09 -5.06
C GLY A 87 1.45 -6.07 -3.97
N THR A 88 0.69 -6.45 -2.95
CA THR A 88 0.16 -5.51 -1.95
C THR A 88 0.15 -6.12 -0.54
N ALA A 89 0.57 -5.36 0.47
CA ALA A 89 0.48 -5.74 1.88
C ALA A 89 -0.58 -4.91 2.61
N ILE A 90 -1.37 -5.56 3.47
CA ILE A 90 -2.46 -4.95 4.23
C ILE A 90 -2.11 -4.98 5.71
N PHE A 91 -2.19 -3.81 6.33
CA PHE A 91 -1.98 -3.59 7.75
C PHE A 91 -3.25 -3.05 8.40
N LYS A 92 -3.46 -3.37 9.67
CA LYS A 92 -4.58 -2.87 10.47
C LYS A 92 -4.10 -2.37 11.83
N ARG A 93 -4.87 -1.48 12.45
CA ARG A 93 -4.64 -1.03 13.83
C ARG A 93 -5.96 -0.64 14.47
N LEU A 94 -6.09 -0.86 15.77
CA LEU A 94 -7.22 -0.30 16.53
C LEU A 94 -7.20 1.23 16.49
N LYS A 95 -8.33 1.81 16.09
CA LYS A 95 -8.56 3.25 16.15
C LYS A 95 -8.71 3.65 17.61
N ARG A 96 -7.77 4.45 18.11
CA ARG A 96 -7.82 5.01 19.47
C ARG A 96 -8.73 6.23 19.51
#